data_AF-A0A645HAE2-F1
#
_entry.id   AF-A0A645HAE2-F1
#
_cell.length_a   1.000
_cell.length_b   1.000
_cell.length_c   1.000
_cell.angle_alpha   90.00
_cell.angle_beta   90.00
_cell.angle_gamma   90.00
#
_symmetry.space_group_name_H-M   'P 1'
#
loop_
_entity.id
_entity.type
_entity.pdbx_description
1 polymer ?
#
loop_
_entity_poly.entity_id
_entity_poly.type
_entity_poly.pdbx_seq_one_letter_code
_entity_poly.pdbx_strand_id
1 'polypeptide(L)' 'MTAHWGVPDPVVVEGSESERYLAFADSYRMLRNRINIFINLPIKSLDRLSLKARMDEIGKLTDAAPDGGGQA' A
#
# COMPACT_ATOMS: atom_id res chain seq x y z
N MET A 1 -18.33 -0.39 -6.95
CA MET A 1 -17.23 -1.36 -6.72
C MET A 1 -16.27 -0.68 -5.76
N THR A 2 -15.89 -1.35 -4.67
CA THR A 2 -14.99 -0.80 -3.64
C THR A 2 -13.84 -1.78 -3.43
N ALA A 3 -12.65 -1.26 -3.14
CA ALA A 3 -11.49 -2.05 -2.75
C ALA A 3 -10.85 -1.39 -1.53
N HIS A 4 -10.35 -2.20 -0.60
CA HIS A 4 -9.70 -1.72 0.61
C HIS A 4 -8.18 -1.92 0.48
N TRP A 5 -7.42 -0.82 0.43
CA TRP A 5 -5.97 -0.83 0.28
C TRP A 5 -5.30 -0.37 1.58
N GLY A 6 -5.38 -1.22 2.61
CA GLY A 6 -4.81 -0.92 3.92
C GLY A 6 -3.31 -0.67 3.84
N VAL A 7 -2.84 0.37 4.51
CA VAL A 7 -1.42 0.63 4.76
C VAL A 7 -1.16 0.61 6.27
N PRO A 8 0.04 0.22 6.72
CA PRO A 8 0.42 0.38 8.11
C PRO A 8 0.26 1.85 8.53
N ASP A 9 -0.32 2.08 9.71
CA ASP A 9 -0.44 3.42 10.26
C ASP A 9 0.95 3.90 10.72
N PRO A 10 1.55 4.93 10.11
CA PRO A 10 2.87 5.40 10.50
C PRO A 10 2.85 6.16 11.83
N VAL A 11 1.67 6.58 12.32
CA VAL A 11 1.54 7.38 13.55
C VAL A 11 1.70 6.54 14.80
N VAL A 12 1.40 5.24 14.74
CA VAL A 12 1.52 4.33 15.89
C VAL A 12 2.98 3.91 16.15
N VAL A 13 3.90 4.23 15.24
CA VAL A 13 5.32 3.89 15.42
C VAL A 13 5.94 4.84 16.44
N GLU A 14 6.34 4.26 17.56
CA GLU A 14 7.14 4.92 18.60
C GLU A 14 8.63 4.62 18.39
N GLY A 15 9.51 5.47 18.92
CA GLY A 15 10.96 5.30 18.80
C GLY A 15 11.68 6.57 18.40
N SER A 16 12.88 6.42 17.86
CA SER A 16 13.69 7.52 17.35
C SER A 16 13.00 8.27 16.22
N GLU A 17 13.38 9.53 16.00
CA GLU A 17 12.92 10.32 14.86
C GLU A 17 13.10 9.57 13.54
N SER A 18 14.25 8.89 13.36
CA SER A 18 14.58 8.10 12.18
C SER A 18 13.60 6.96 11.92
N GLU A 19 13.20 6.22 12.97
CA GLU A 19 12.24 5.11 12.87
C GLU A 19 10.85 5.62 12.50
N ARG A 20 10.43 6.75 13.09
CA ARG A 20 9.18 7.41 12.73
C ARG A 20 9.21 7.88 11.27
N TYR A 21 10.27 8.55 10.84
CA TYR A 21 10.44 8.97 9.45
C TYR A 21 10.41 7.80 8.46
N LEU A 22 11.03 6.68 8.80
CA LEU A 22 11.01 5.47 7.98
C LEU A 22 9.59 4.94 7.82
N ALA A 23 8.82 4.84 8.91
CA ALA A 23 7.43 4.40 8.86
C ALA A 23 6.56 5.29 7.95
N PHE A 24 6.70 6.62 8.05
CA PHE A 24 6.02 7.55 7.15
C PHE A 24 6.45 7.39 5.70
N ALA A 25 7.75 7.23 5.44
CA ALA A 25 8.26 7.04 4.10
C ALA A 25 7.72 5.74 3.48
N ASP A 26 7.65 4.66 4.25
CA ASP A 26 7.13 3.37 3.79
C ASP A 26 5.63 3.43 3.49
N SER A 27 4.82 3.98 4.40
CA SER A 27 3.38 4.16 4.13
C SER A 27 3.14 5.05 2.90
N TYR A 28 3.93 6.12 2.73
CA TYR A 28 3.86 6.96 1.52
C TYR A 28 4.23 6.20 0.25
N ARG A 29 5.32 5.40 0.28
CA ARG A 29 5.75 4.58 -0.87
C ARG A 29 4.66 3.62 -1.29
N MET A 30 4.06 2.91 -0.34
CA MET A 30 2.95 1.98 -0.60
C MET A 30 1.76 2.68 -1.25
N LEU A 31 1.31 3.81 -0.69
CA LEU A 31 0.20 4.59 -1.24
C LEU A 31 0.51 5.08 -2.66
N ARG A 32 1.69 5.67 -2.86
CA ARG A 32 2.11 6.20 -4.15
C ARG A 32 2.17 5.13 -5.23
N ASN A 33 2.74 3.97 -4.91
CA ASN A 33 2.84 2.84 -5.83
C ASN A 33 1.43 2.36 -6.26
N ARG A 34 0.53 2.15 -5.29
CA ARG A 34 -0.84 1.71 -5.54
C ARG A 34 -1.66 2.68 -6.36
N ILE A 35 -1.57 3.98 -6.05
CA ILE A 35 -2.25 5.03 -6.83
C ILE A 35 -1.71 5.05 -8.26
N ASN A 36 -0.39 4.98 -8.45
CA ASN A 36 0.22 4.96 -9.77
C ASN A 36 -0.24 3.77 -10.61
N ILE A 37 -0.35 2.57 -10.03
CA ILE A 37 -0.83 1.40 -10.76
C ILE A 37 -2.31 1.58 -11.13
N PHE A 38 -3.12 2.05 -10.20
CA PHE A 38 -4.55 2.29 -10.44
C PHE A 38 -4.81 3.26 -11.58
N ILE A 39 -4.13 4.42 -11.61
CA ILE A 39 -4.33 5.43 -12.67
C ILE A 39 -3.87 4.93 -14.05
N ASN A 40 -3.00 3.93 -14.10
CA ASN A 40 -2.52 3.32 -15.35
C ASN A 40 -3.35 2.10 -15.79
N LEU A 41 -4.40 1.72 -15.06
CA LEU A 41 -5.27 0.62 -15.48
C LEU A 41 -6.06 1.02 -16.74
N PRO A 42 -6.15 0.13 -17.75
CA PRO A 42 -6.97 0.38 -18.93
C PRO A 42 -8.44 0.06 -18.61
N ILE A 43 -9.09 0.88 -17.78
CA ILE A 43 -10.44 0.64 -17.24
C ILE A 43 -11.46 0.35 -18.34
N LYS A 44 -11.36 1.02 -19.49
CA LYS A 44 -12.29 0.87 -20.61
C LYS A 44 -12.21 -0.49 -21.31
N SER A 45 -11.08 -1.20 -21.20
CA SER A 45 -10.87 -2.51 -21.83
C SER A 45 -11.06 -3.69 -20.87
N LEU A 46 -11.36 -3.43 -19.59
CA LEU A 46 -11.56 -4.46 -18.58
C LEU A 46 -13.05 -4.67 -18.33
N ASP A 47 -13.47 -5.94 -18.29
CA ASP A 47 -14.79 -6.28 -17.76
C ASP A 47 -14.85 -6.06 -16.24
N ARG A 48 -16.05 -6.11 -15.66
CA ARG A 48 -16.26 -5.82 -14.23
C ARG A 48 -15.51 -6.78 -13.30
N LEU A 49 -15.42 -8.07 -13.65
CA LEU A 49 -14.75 -9.06 -12.82
C LEU A 49 -13.24 -8.86 -12.88
N SER A 50 -12.71 -8.63 -14.08
CA SER A 50 -11.31 -8.31 -14.33
C SER A 50 -10.89 -7.03 -13.61
N LEU A 51 -11.70 -5.96 -13.67
CA LEU A 51 -11.41 -4.72 -12.96
C LEU A 51 -11.40 -4.93 -11.44
N LYS A 52 -12.33 -5.74 -10.90
CA LYS A 52 -12.33 -6.07 -9.46
C LYS A 52 -11.07 -6.83 -9.06
N ALA A 53 -10.69 -7.86 -9.82
CA ALA A 53 -9.49 -8.64 -9.57
C ALA A 53 -8.24 -7.76 -9.56
N ARG A 54 -8.09 -6.87 -10.55
CA ARG A 54 -6.97 -5.92 -10.61
C ARG A 54 -6.95 -4.95 -9.43
N MET A 55 -8.11 -4.45 -9.00
CA MET A 55 -8.17 -3.58 -7.81
C MET A 55 -7.82 -4.34 -6.53
N ASP A 56 -8.25 -5.59 -6.38
CA ASP A 56 -7.89 -6.41 -5.22
C ASP A 56 -6.39 -6.78 -5.23
N GLU A 57 -5.80 -7.02 -6.41
CA GLU A 57 -4.35 -7.22 -6.60
C GLU A 57 -3.53 -6.01 -6.15
N ILE A 58 -3.94 -4.80 -6.53
CA ILE A 58 -3.26 -3.55 -6.12
C ILE A 58 -3.18 -3.44 -4.60
N GLY A 59 -4.22 -3.86 -3.88
CA GLY A 59 -4.24 -3.84 -2.41
C GLY A 59 -3.29 -4.85 -1.76
N LYS A 60 -2.99 -5.94 -2.47
CA LYS A 60 -2.09 -7.02 -2.03
C LYS A 60 -0.64 -6.80 -2.45
N LEU A 61 -0.35 -5.75 -3.20
CA LEU A 61 1.01 -5.31 -3.44
C LEU A 61 1.57 -4.81 -2.10
N THR A 62 2.19 -5.75 -1.39
CA THR A 62 3.12 -5.48 -0.31
C THR A 62 4.43 -5.15 -0.98
N ASP A 63 4.83 -3.87 -0.98
CA ASP A 63 6.25 -3.56 -1.04
C ASP A 63 6.83 -4.22 0.21
N ALA A 64 7.48 -5.36 0.04
CA ALA A 64 8.05 -6.12 1.15
C ALA A 64 9.16 -5.29 1.81
N ALA A 65 8.79 -4.42 2.75
CA ALA A 65 9.68 -3.98 3.79
C ALA A 65 9.78 -5.12 4.81
N PRO A 66 10.99 -5.53 5.21
CA PRO A 66 11.16 -6.65 6.12
C PRO A 66 10.51 -6.31 7.44
N ASP A 67 9.77 -7.28 7.95
CA ASP A 67 9.18 -7.33 9.28
C ASP A 67 10.15 -6.75 10.32
N GLY A 68 9.93 -5.49 10.70
CA GLY A 68 10.66 -4.80 11.76
C GLY A 68 10.18 -5.31 13.11
N GLY A 69 10.56 -6.54 13.45
CA GLY A 69 10.46 -7.08 14.79
C GLY A 69 11.33 -6.27 15.75
N GLY A 70 10.76 -5.26 16.37
CA GLY A 70 11.24 -4.72 17.64
C GLY A 70 10.57 -5.49 18.77
N GLN A 71 11.21 -6.59 19.20
CA GLN A 71 10.94 -7.20 20.50
C GLN A 71 11.17 -6.16 21.60
N ALA A 72 10.18 -5.99 22.47
CA ALA A 72 10.35 -5.56 23.86
C ALA A 72 9.64 -6.59 24.75
#